data_AF-A0A387H986-F1
#
_entry.id   AF-A0A387H986-F1
#
_cell.length_a   1.000
_cell.length_b   1.000
_cell.length_c   1.000
_cell.angle_alpha   90.00
_cell.angle_beta   90.00
_cell.angle_gamma   90.00
#
_symmetry.space_group_name_H-M   'P 1'
#
loop_
_entity.id
_entity.type
_entity.pdbx_description
1 polymer ?
#
loop_
_entity_poly.entity_id
_entity_poly.type
_entity_poly.pdbx_seq_one_letter_code
_entity_poly.pdbx_strand_id
1 'polypeptide(L)' 'MKEFRIGKRVQVALPACPYSRRAAGVYRGTVDYVKGNHVGVWMSFNGYGDDNGFLTGAARITDNGVLIAGR' A
#
# COMPACT_ATOMS: atom_id res chain seq x y z
N MET A 1 -18.28 6.83 2.70
CA MET A 1 -16.88 6.34 2.73
C MET A 1 -16.55 5.80 1.34
N LYS A 2 -15.39 6.14 0.75
CA LYS A 2 -14.92 5.44 -0.45
C LYS A 2 -14.65 3.99 -0.06
N GLU A 3 -15.48 3.05 -0.52
CA GLU A 3 -15.28 1.63 -0.24
C GLU A 3 -13.93 1.18 -0.84
N PHE A 4 -13.03 0.74 0.04
CA PHE A 4 -11.85 -0.03 -0.35
C PHE A 4 -12.31 -1.48 -0.48
N ARG A 5 -12.19 -2.02 -1.68
CA ARG A 5 -12.52 -3.42 -1.99
C ARG A 5 -11.24 -4.14 -2.35
N ILE A 6 -11.14 -5.41 -1.98
CA ILE A 6 -10.04 -6.28 -2.41
C ILE A 6 -9.94 -6.25 -3.94
N GLY A 7 -8.71 -6.20 -4.47
CA GLY A 7 -8.43 -6.07 -5.90
C GLY A 7 -8.46 -4.64 -6.44
N LYS A 8 -8.88 -3.65 -5.64
CA LYS A 8 -8.88 -2.24 -6.08
C LYS A 8 -7.46 -1.69 -6.14
N ARG A 9 -7.10 -1.03 -7.24
CA ARG A 9 -5.85 -0.26 -7.34
C ARG A 9 -5.95 1.06 -6.58
N VAL A 10 -4.93 1.33 -5.77
CA VAL A 10 -4.87 2.49 -4.86
C VAL A 10 -3.47 3.09 -4.85
N GLN A 11 -3.38 4.36 -4.44
CA GLN A 11 -2.11 5.04 -4.17
C GLN A 11 -1.84 5.07 -2.67
N VAL A 12 -0.60 4.74 -2.29
CA VAL A 12 -0.15 4.69 -0.89
C VAL A 12 1.11 5.53 -0.76
N ALA A 13 1.12 6.44 0.20
CA ALA A 13 2.32 7.17 0.58
C ALA A 13 3.14 6.28 1.52
N LEU A 14 4.38 5.98 1.14
CA LEU A 14 5.28 5.15 1.92
C LEU A 14 6.55 5.94 2.29
N PRO A 15 7.03 5.80 3.54
CA PRO A 15 8.33 6.34 3.90
C PRO A 15 9.46 5.54 3.23
N ALA A 16 10.63 6.17 3.19
CA ALA A 16 11.85 5.48 2.81
C ALA A 16 12.10 4.29 3.75
N CYS A 17 12.49 3.15 3.19
CA CYS A 17 12.80 1.95 3.95
C CYS A 17 14.18 1.43 3.54
N PRO A 18 15.19 1.47 4.43
CA PRO A 18 16.53 1.01 4.11
C PRO A 18 16.59 -0.50 3.88
N TYR A 19 15.78 -1.29 4.59
CA TYR A 19 15.75 -2.75 4.46
C TYR A 19 15.31 -3.20 3.07
N SER A 20 14.26 -2.59 2.52
CA SER A 20 13.79 -2.88 1.16
C SER A 20 14.40 -1.96 0.09
N ARG A 21 15.34 -1.08 0.48
CA ARG A 21 15.95 -0.04 -0.38
C ARG A 21 14.92 0.84 -1.11
N ARG A 22 13.74 1.01 -0.52
CA ARG A 22 12.65 1.79 -1.12
C ARG A 22 12.81 3.26 -0.75
N ALA A 23 12.68 4.16 -1.73
CA ALA A 23 12.62 5.59 -1.50
C ALA A 23 11.30 6.00 -0.80
N ALA A 24 11.26 7.22 -0.24
CA ALA A 24 9.99 7.80 0.16
C ALA A 24 9.21 8.23 -1.09
N GLY A 25 7.90 8.03 -1.11
CA GLY A 25 7.09 8.42 -2.28
C GLY A 25 5.67 7.87 -2.28
N VAL A 26 4.95 8.15 -3.37
CA VAL A 26 3.62 7.62 -3.63
C VAL A 26 3.73 6.44 -4.58
N TYR A 27 3.29 5.28 -4.10
CA TYR A 27 3.34 4.01 -4.84
C TYR A 27 1.93 3.58 -5.22
N ARG A 28 1.81 2.84 -6.34
CA ARG A 28 0.55 2.21 -6.75
C ARG A 28 0.57 0.75 -6.35
N GLY A 29 -0.47 0.32 -5.67
CA GLY A 29 -0.64 -1.06 -5.26
C GLY A 29 -2.08 -1.53 -5.38
N THR A 30 -2.29 -2.78 -5.01
CA THR A 30 -3.61 -3.43 -5.04
C THR A 30 -4.03 -3.73 -3.61
N VAL A 31 -5.27 -3.41 -3.25
CA VAL A 31 -5.82 -3.80 -1.96
C VAL A 31 -5.85 -5.32 -1.88
N ASP A 32 -5.10 -5.86 -0.93
CA ASP A 32 -4.97 -7.29 -0.70
C ASP A 32 -5.97 -7.76 0.36
N TYR A 33 -6.08 -7.00 1.47
CA TYR A 33 -7.07 -7.28 2.52
C TYR A 33 -7.67 -5.99 3.11
N VAL A 34 -8.87 -6.13 3.65
CA VAL A 34 -9.56 -5.11 4.45
C VAL A 34 -10.00 -5.73 5.77
N LYS A 35 -9.55 -5.16 6.89
CA LYS A 35 -9.88 -5.64 8.23
C LYS A 35 -10.29 -4.46 9.11
N GLY A 36 -11.60 -4.29 9.30
CA GLY A 36 -12.16 -3.13 9.99
C GLY A 36 -11.78 -1.84 9.28
N ASN A 37 -11.06 -0.96 9.98
CA ASN A 37 -10.54 0.30 9.45
C ASN A 37 -9.09 0.22 8.90
N HIS A 38 -8.54 -0.99 8.78
CA HIS A 38 -7.19 -1.22 8.23
C HIS A 38 -7.27 -1.82 6.82
N VAL A 39 -6.36 -1.38 5.95
CA VAL A 39 -6.22 -1.89 4.59
C VAL A 39 -4.78 -2.33 4.37
N GLY A 40 -4.58 -3.58 3.96
CA GLY A 40 -3.31 -4.07 3.45
C GLY A 40 -3.23 -3.84 1.94
N VAL A 41 -2.12 -3.30 1.47
CA VAL A 41 -1.90 -3.05 0.04
C VAL A 41 -0.67 -3.80 -0.41
N TRP A 42 -0.84 -4.68 -1.40
CA TRP A 42 0.27 -5.33 -2.09
C TRP A 42 0.90 -4.37 -3.11
N MET A 43 2.22 -4.30 -3.09
CA MET A 43 3.04 -3.46 -3.96
C MET A 43 4.09 -4.33 -4.65
N SER A 44 4.04 -4.42 -5.97
CA SER A 44 5.11 -5.05 -6.75
C SER A 44 6.36 -4.16 -6.77
N PHE A 45 7.55 -4.77 -6.77
CA PHE A 45 8.78 -4.04 -7.02
C PHE A 45 8.88 -3.66 -8.50
N ASN A 46 9.17 -2.39 -8.79
CA ASN A 46 9.38 -1.95 -10.17
C ASN A 46 10.49 -2.76 -10.84
N GLY A 47 10.19 -3.31 -12.03
CA GLY A 47 11.14 -4.12 -12.79
C GLY A 47 11.20 -5.60 -12.41
N TYR A 48 10.36 -6.05 -11.47
CA TYR A 48 10.22 -7.47 -11.12
C TYR A 48 8.80 -7.95 -11.44
N GLY A 49 8.62 -9.27 -11.61
CA GLY A 49 7.30 -9.87 -11.84
C GLY A 49 6.35 -9.65 -10.66
N ASP A 50 5.03 -9.77 -10.90
CA ASP A 50 3.97 -9.42 -9.93
C ASP A 50 4.05 -10.15 -8.58
N ASP A 51 4.72 -11.30 -8.53
CA ASP A 51 4.96 -12.10 -7.32
C ASP A 51 6.07 -11.53 -6.43
N ASN A 52 6.85 -10.57 -6.94
CA ASN A 52 7.93 -9.93 -6.20
C ASN A 52 7.47 -8.57 -5.68
N GLY A 53 7.08 -8.54 -4.42
CA GLY A 53 6.54 -7.33 -3.81
C GLY A 53 6.61 -7.33 -2.30
N PHE A 54 5.89 -6.38 -1.69
CA PHE A 54 5.70 -6.35 -0.25
C PHE A 54 4.27 -5.90 0.07
N LEU A 55 3.78 -6.38 1.21
CA LEU A 55 2.51 -5.97 1.79
C LEU A 55 2.75 -4.80 2.76
N THR A 56 1.94 -3.76 2.67
CA THR A 56 2.03 -2.65 3.63
C THR A 56 1.60 -3.12 5.02
N GLY A 57 2.33 -2.67 6.06
CA GLY A 57 2.00 -2.92 7.47
C GLY A 57 0.78 -2.12 7.92
N ALA A 58 -0.40 -2.53 7.43
CA ALA A 58 -1.72 -1.94 7.68
C ALA A 58 -1.76 -0.41 7.49
N ALA A 59 -2.17 0.04 6.31
CA ALA A 59 -2.28 1.47 6.05
C ALA A 59 -3.59 2.05 6.62
N ARG A 60 -3.48 3.22 7.28
CA ARG A 60 -4.64 4.02 7.69
C ARG A 60 -5.17 4.83 6.51
N ILE A 61 -6.49 4.87 6.40
CA ILE A 61 -7.22 5.66 5.40
C ILE A 61 -7.24 7.12 5.85
N THR A 62 -6.69 8.03 5.04
CA THR A 62 -6.91 9.47 5.21
C THR A 62 -8.14 9.93 4.42
N ASP A 63 -8.70 11.07 4.80
CA ASP A 63 -9.92 11.63 4.20
C ASP A 63 -9.80 11.90 2.68
N ASN A 64 -8.58 12.05 2.17
CA ASN A 64 -8.29 12.26 0.75
C ASN A 64 -8.13 10.95 -0.05
N GLY A 65 -8.35 9.79 0.59
CA GLY A 65 -8.22 8.48 -0.04
C GLY A 65 -6.77 8.00 -0.21
N VAL A 66 -5.80 8.67 0.43
CA VAL A 66 -4.41 8.23 0.49
C VAL A 66 -4.24 7.32 1.69
N LEU A 67 -3.70 6.13 1.44
CA LEU A 67 -3.33 5.18 2.48
C LEU A 67 -1.93 5.56 3.02
N ILE A 68 -1.81 5.73 4.33
CA ILE A 68 -0.52 5.96 5.02
C ILE A 68 -0.18 4.67 5.77
N ALA A 69 0.88 3.98 5.34
CA ALA A 69 1.37 2.80 6.07
C ALA A 69 1.85 3.20 7.47
N GLY A 70 1.35 2.49 8.49
CA GLY A 70 1.88 2.61 9.85
C GLY A 70 3.35 2.21 9.89
N ARG A 71 4.12 2.90 10.74
CA ARG A 71 5.54 2.62 10.98
C ARG A 71 5.72 1.29 11.69
#